data_AF-A0A8K0XSZ2-F1
#
_entry.id   AF-A0A8K0XSZ2-F1
#
_cell.length_a   1.000
_cell.length_b   1.000
_cell.length_c   1.000
_cell.angle_alpha   90.00
_cell.angle_beta   90.00
_cell.angle_gamma   90.00
#
_symmetry.space_group_name_H-M   'P 1'
#
loop_
_entity.id
_entity.type
_entity.pdbx_description
1 polymer ?
#
loop_
_entity_poly.entity_id
_entity_poly.type
_entity_poly.pdbx_seq_one_letter_code
_entity_poly.pdbx_strand_id
1 'polypeptide(L)'
;MSVRQRVPFRFSENGDENARILDEQEQEELLEQLKRKSDENNSQYSFFIRIVIALSSTLHILYLLKSPESKKPPIAVLFPNYTPPDGFRPITGHLFFTTLNLFIHANLSVHLAHPTHHVREWLARGDYHQYTSFLPLPFSVLFALSAPAPLMSFIVSNGWHDVVWWGETAAMVWFVSSAHRWMGEETESLRNLERLRYDARGA
;
A
#
# COMPACT_ATOMS: atom_id res chain seq x y z
N MET A 1 -44.68 55.07 4.31
CA MET A 1 -43.23 55.29 4.16
C MET A 1 -42.55 53.92 4.14
N SER A 2 -42.05 53.50 2.99
CA SER A 2 -41.34 52.21 2.83
C SER A 2 -40.14 52.45 1.92
N VAL A 3 -38.95 52.60 2.52
CA VAL A 3 -37.66 52.44 1.84
C VAL A 3 -36.60 52.05 2.87
N ARG A 4 -36.01 50.85 2.71
CA ARG A 4 -34.55 50.68 2.66
C ARG A 4 -34.22 49.39 1.91
N GLN A 5 -33.98 49.54 0.61
CA GLN A 5 -33.43 48.49 -0.25
C GLN A 5 -31.95 48.31 0.11
N ARG A 6 -31.54 47.09 0.46
CA ARG A 6 -30.12 46.76 0.65
C ARG A 6 -29.51 46.48 -0.72
N VAL A 7 -28.38 47.13 -0.95
CA VAL A 7 -27.59 47.10 -2.19
C VAL A 7 -27.03 45.69 -2.39
N PRO A 8 -27.10 45.12 -3.61
CA PRO A 8 -26.58 43.79 -3.90
C PRO A 8 -25.06 43.74 -3.79
N PHE A 9 -24.55 42.59 -3.34
CA PHE A 9 -23.12 42.29 -3.37
C PHE A 9 -22.62 42.40 -4.82
N ARG A 10 -21.56 43.21 -5.01
CA ARG A 10 -20.84 43.33 -6.28
C ARG A 10 -19.99 42.08 -6.52
N PHE A 11 -20.29 41.37 -7.59
CA PHE A 11 -19.39 40.38 -8.17
C PHE A 11 -18.12 41.07 -8.69
N SER A 12 -16.97 40.61 -8.21
CA SER A 12 -15.67 40.86 -8.82
C SER A 12 -15.53 39.94 -10.03
N GLU A 13 -15.39 40.52 -11.22
CA GLU A 13 -15.51 39.89 -12.56
C GLU A 13 -14.37 38.91 -12.93
N ASN A 14 -13.58 38.43 -11.96
CA ASN A 14 -12.56 37.38 -12.15
C ASN A 14 -12.40 36.48 -10.90
N GLY A 15 -13.41 36.42 -10.03
CA GLY A 15 -13.42 35.56 -8.85
C GLY A 15 -14.41 34.42 -9.03
N ASP A 16 -13.98 33.18 -8.79
CA ASP A 16 -14.81 31.98 -8.75
C ASP A 16 -16.19 32.28 -8.13
N GLU A 17 -17.23 32.33 -8.97
CA GLU A 17 -18.61 32.67 -8.59
C GLU A 17 -19.26 31.65 -7.62
N ASN A 18 -18.49 30.63 -7.20
CA ASN A 18 -18.90 29.60 -6.27
C ASN A 18 -18.07 29.58 -4.97
N ALA A 19 -17.47 30.70 -4.56
CA ALA A 19 -16.96 30.85 -3.20
C ALA A 19 -18.13 31.01 -2.20
N ARG A 20 -19.01 30.01 -2.13
CA ARG A 20 -20.03 29.89 -1.09
C ARG A 20 -19.28 29.72 0.24
N ILE A 21 -19.34 30.76 1.08
CA ILE A 21 -18.85 30.68 2.45
C ILE A 21 -19.80 29.74 3.19
N LEU A 22 -19.31 28.56 3.55
CA LEU A 22 -20.01 27.59 4.38
C LEU A 22 -20.06 28.14 5.81
N ASP A 23 -21.23 28.06 6.44
CA ASP A 23 -21.32 28.35 7.87
C ASP A 23 -20.55 27.30 8.70
N GLU A 24 -20.33 27.57 9.98
CA GLU A 24 -19.50 26.71 10.84
C GLU A 24 -20.07 25.30 10.98
N GLN A 25 -21.40 25.16 10.91
CA GLN A 25 -22.06 23.87 11.02
C GLN A 25 -21.92 23.08 9.70
N GLU A 26 -22.15 23.72 8.56
CA GLU A 26 -21.93 23.13 7.23
C GLU A 26 -20.47 22.69 7.05
N GLN A 27 -19.50 23.46 7.54
CA GLN A 27 -18.07 23.07 7.51
C GLN A 27 -17.79 21.82 8.34
N GLU A 28 -18.38 21.70 9.53
CA GLU A 28 -18.19 20.55 10.42
C GLU A 28 -18.80 19.28 9.81
N GLU A 29 -20.03 19.39 9.30
CA GLU A 29 -20.72 18.29 8.63
C GLU A 29 -19.95 17.82 7.39
N LEU A 30 -19.42 18.75 6.58
CA LEU A 30 -18.61 18.40 5.41
C LEU A 30 -17.30 17.75 5.79
N LEU A 31 -16.62 18.25 6.83
CA LEU A 31 -15.34 17.69 7.28
C LEU A 31 -15.53 16.28 7.88
N GLU A 32 -16.60 16.05 8.63
CA GLU A 32 -16.94 14.72 9.14
C GLU A 32 -17.28 13.76 7.99
N GLN A 33 -18.07 14.21 7.00
CA GLN A 33 -18.37 13.41 5.81
C GLN A 33 -17.11 13.05 5.03
N LEU A 34 -16.17 13.98 4.87
CA LEU A 34 -14.90 13.75 4.19
C LEU A 34 -14.03 12.75 4.96
N LYS A 35 -13.94 12.87 6.29
CA LYS A 35 -13.22 11.89 7.14
C LYS A 35 -13.80 10.49 6.99
N ARG A 36 -15.11 10.34 7.14
CA ARG A 36 -15.79 9.04 6.98
C ARG A 36 -15.54 8.44 5.61
N LYS A 37 -15.68 9.25 4.55
CA LYS A 37 -15.45 8.78 3.17
C LYS A 37 -14.00 8.37 2.93
N SER A 38 -13.05 9.11 3.51
CA SER A 38 -11.62 8.77 3.46
C SER A 38 -11.33 7.44 4.14
N ASP A 39 -11.87 7.22 5.34
CA ASP A 39 -11.71 5.97 6.08
C ASP A 39 -12.32 4.77 5.33
N GLU A 40 -13.50 4.96 4.74
CA GLU A 40 -14.16 3.95 3.89
C GLU A 40 -13.30 3.61 2.66
N ASN A 41 -12.80 4.62 1.94
CA ASN A 41 -11.92 4.44 0.78
C ASN A 41 -10.61 3.73 1.16
N ASN A 42 -9.95 4.16 2.24
CA ASN A 42 -8.71 3.57 2.74
C ASN A 42 -8.89 2.10 3.13
N SER A 43 -10.03 1.77 3.73
CA SER A 43 -10.40 0.38 4.05
C SER A 43 -10.57 -0.46 2.78
N GLN A 44 -11.26 0.08 1.76
CA GLN A 44 -11.41 -0.60 0.46
C GLN A 44 -10.07 -0.78 -0.25
N TYR A 45 -9.22 0.25 -0.32
CA TYR A 45 -7.89 0.15 -0.91
C TYR A 45 -7.04 -0.91 -0.21
N SER A 46 -7.04 -0.89 1.13
CA SER A 46 -6.33 -1.90 1.92
C SER A 46 -6.82 -3.32 1.62
N PHE A 47 -8.13 -3.51 1.46
CA PHE A 47 -8.69 -4.81 1.08
C PHE A 47 -8.21 -5.28 -0.30
N PHE A 48 -8.27 -4.41 -1.33
CA PHE A 48 -7.79 -4.75 -2.67
C PHE A 48 -6.30 -5.06 -2.70
N ILE A 49 -5.48 -4.28 -2.00
CA ILE A 49 -4.03 -4.52 -1.93
C ILE A 49 -3.74 -5.86 -1.24
N ARG A 50 -4.49 -6.23 -0.19
CA ARG A 50 -4.35 -7.55 0.45
C ARG A 50 -4.68 -8.69 -0.51
N ILE A 51 -5.68 -8.55 -1.38
CA ILE A 51 -5.96 -9.54 -2.43
C ILE A 51 -4.76 -9.69 -3.35
N VAL A 52 -4.15 -8.57 -3.79
CA VAL A 52 -2.96 -8.59 -4.65
C VAL A 52 -1.79 -9.30 -3.96
N ILE A 53 -1.54 -9.01 -2.69
CA ILE A 53 -0.52 -9.69 -1.88
C ILE A 53 -0.80 -11.19 -1.75
N ALA A 54 -2.07 -11.58 -1.53
CA ALA A 54 -2.46 -12.98 -1.43
C ALA A 54 -2.27 -13.74 -2.75
N LEU A 55 -2.59 -13.12 -3.89
CA LEU A 55 -2.36 -13.67 -5.21
C LEU A 55 -0.85 -13.86 -5.47
N SER A 56 -0.03 -12.85 -5.14
CA SER A 56 1.42 -13.00 -5.26
C SER A 56 1.97 -14.10 -4.34
N SER A 57 1.53 -14.14 -3.08
CA SER A 57 1.92 -15.19 -2.12
C SER A 57 1.56 -16.59 -2.64
N THR A 58 0.41 -16.71 -3.31
CA THR A 58 -0.03 -17.96 -3.95
C THR A 58 0.95 -18.39 -5.04
N LEU A 59 1.49 -17.47 -5.84
CA LEU A 59 2.51 -17.81 -6.84
C LEU A 59 3.79 -18.36 -6.19
N HIS A 60 4.23 -17.77 -5.07
CA HIS A 60 5.39 -18.27 -4.32
C HIS A 60 5.12 -19.65 -3.70
N ILE A 61 3.93 -19.89 -3.16
CA ILE A 61 3.52 -21.22 -2.66
C ILE A 61 3.52 -22.24 -3.79
N LEU A 62 2.93 -21.92 -4.94
CA LEU A 62 2.92 -22.81 -6.11
C LEU A 62 4.34 -23.10 -6.60
N TYR A 63 5.24 -22.11 -6.59
CA TYR A 63 6.65 -22.30 -6.92
C TYR A 63 7.36 -23.23 -5.93
N LEU A 64 7.03 -23.15 -4.63
CA LEU A 64 7.57 -24.02 -3.59
C LEU A 64 7.11 -25.48 -3.75
N LEU A 65 5.83 -25.68 -4.11
CA LEU A 65 5.22 -27.00 -4.30
C LEU A 65 5.65 -27.71 -5.60
N LYS A 66 6.15 -26.97 -6.60
CA LYS A 66 6.64 -27.57 -7.86
C LYS A 66 7.91 -28.40 -7.66
N SER A 67 7.97 -29.56 -8.31
CA SER A 67 9.18 -30.40 -8.36
C SER A 67 10.38 -29.62 -8.93
N PRO A 68 11.60 -29.76 -8.37
CA PRO A 68 12.79 -29.01 -8.78
C PRO A 68 13.08 -29.07 -10.29
N GLU A 69 12.84 -30.23 -10.90
CA GLU A 69 13.09 -30.50 -12.32
C GLU A 69 12.16 -29.73 -13.28
N SER A 70 11.03 -29.23 -12.78
CA SER A 70 10.01 -28.48 -13.54
C SER A 70 9.76 -27.08 -12.96
N LYS A 71 10.66 -26.60 -12.08
CA LYS A 71 10.59 -25.22 -11.62
C LYS A 71 10.85 -24.34 -12.83
N LYS A 72 9.83 -23.63 -13.30
CA LYS A 72 9.96 -22.48 -14.21
C LYS A 72 9.37 -21.30 -13.47
N PRO A 73 9.94 -20.09 -13.59
CA PRO A 73 9.38 -18.94 -12.92
C PRO A 73 7.95 -18.74 -13.46
N PRO A 74 6.93 -18.54 -12.60
CA PRO A 74 5.54 -18.42 -13.04
C PRO A 74 5.34 -17.37 -14.14
N ILE A 75 6.14 -16.31 -14.12
CA ILE A 75 6.09 -15.25 -15.12
C ILE A 75 6.52 -15.70 -16.52
N ALA A 76 7.26 -16.80 -16.66
CA ALA A 76 7.66 -17.33 -17.97
C ALA A 76 6.47 -17.79 -18.81
N VAL A 77 5.31 -18.05 -18.21
CA VAL A 77 4.07 -18.36 -18.95
C VAL A 77 3.66 -17.20 -19.87
N LEU A 78 4.02 -15.96 -19.53
CA LEU A 78 3.75 -14.79 -20.36
C LEU A 78 4.68 -14.68 -21.57
N PHE A 79 5.74 -15.50 -21.63
CA PHE A 79 6.79 -15.43 -22.64
C PHE A 79 7.03 -16.80 -23.29
N PRO A 80 6.09 -17.29 -24.12
CA PRO A 80 6.10 -18.66 -24.63
C PRO A 80 7.29 -19.01 -25.53
N ASN A 81 7.95 -18.01 -26.12
CA ASN A 81 9.06 -18.20 -27.06
C ASN A 81 10.45 -18.22 -26.40
N TYR A 82 10.53 -18.18 -25.07
CA TYR A 82 11.81 -18.21 -24.38
C TYR A 82 12.28 -19.64 -24.12
N THR A 83 13.39 -20.03 -24.75
CA THR A 83 14.08 -21.28 -24.49
C THR A 83 15.42 -20.97 -23.84
N PRO A 84 15.63 -21.31 -22.55
CA PRO A 84 16.91 -21.05 -21.89
C PRO A 84 18.03 -21.89 -22.56
N PRO A 85 19.23 -21.32 -22.80
CA PRO A 85 20.30 -21.96 -23.57
C PRO A 85 20.74 -23.33 -23.05
N ASP A 86 20.79 -23.52 -21.72
CA ASP A 86 21.38 -24.71 -21.06
C ASP A 86 20.39 -25.46 -20.16
N GLY A 87 19.09 -25.26 -20.40
CA GLY A 87 18.02 -25.73 -19.51
C GLY A 87 17.85 -24.84 -18.28
N PHE A 88 16.70 -24.95 -17.62
CA PHE A 88 16.42 -24.14 -16.43
C PHE A 88 17.11 -24.71 -15.20
N ARG A 89 17.83 -23.87 -14.46
CA ARG A 89 18.38 -24.21 -13.14
C ARG A 89 17.92 -23.17 -12.12
N PRO A 90 17.20 -23.57 -11.06
CA PRO A 90 16.82 -22.62 -10.02
C PRO A 90 18.07 -22.05 -9.34
N ILE A 91 17.99 -20.79 -8.90
CA ILE A 91 19.10 -20.18 -8.15
C ILE A 91 19.43 -21.01 -6.90
N THR A 92 20.72 -21.07 -6.56
CA THR A 92 21.18 -21.70 -5.32
C THR A 92 20.48 -21.01 -4.14
N GLY A 93 19.85 -21.80 -3.26
CA GLY A 93 19.09 -21.25 -2.13
C GLY A 93 17.66 -20.80 -2.46
N HIS A 94 17.10 -21.14 -3.63
CA HIS A 94 15.73 -20.75 -3.99
C HIS A 94 14.67 -21.05 -2.92
N LEU A 95 14.78 -22.15 -2.17
CA LEU A 95 13.86 -22.46 -1.07
C LEU A 95 13.89 -21.38 0.03
N PHE A 96 15.10 -21.00 0.45
CA PHE A 96 15.29 -19.94 1.44
C PHE A 96 14.72 -18.62 0.94
N PHE A 97 15.00 -18.24 -0.30
CA PHE A 97 14.49 -16.99 -0.89
C PHE A 97 12.97 -17.01 -1.04
N THR A 98 12.36 -18.12 -1.46
CA THR A 98 10.89 -18.23 -1.54
C THR A 98 10.26 -18.11 -0.15
N THR A 99 10.81 -18.79 0.86
CA THR A 99 10.31 -18.67 2.24
C THR A 99 10.48 -17.24 2.78
N LEU A 100 11.60 -16.58 2.50
CA LEU A 100 11.82 -15.19 2.87
C LEU A 100 10.82 -14.26 2.18
N ASN A 101 10.53 -14.46 0.89
CA ASN A 101 9.53 -13.69 0.17
C ASN A 101 8.13 -13.88 0.77
N LEU A 102 7.75 -15.11 1.14
CA LEU A 102 6.48 -15.38 1.83
C LEU A 102 6.41 -14.66 3.18
N PHE A 103 7.52 -14.65 3.93
CA PHE A 103 7.60 -13.88 5.17
C PHE A 103 7.42 -12.37 4.94
N ILE A 104 8.03 -11.81 3.90
CA ILE A 104 7.86 -10.40 3.52
C ILE A 104 6.39 -10.12 3.17
N HIS A 105 5.72 -10.97 2.40
CA HIS A 105 4.29 -10.81 2.06
C HIS A 105 3.37 -10.87 3.28
N ALA A 106 3.66 -11.77 4.23
CA ALA A 106 2.96 -11.80 5.50
C ALA A 106 3.16 -10.49 6.28
N ASN A 107 4.38 -9.95 6.29
CA ASN A 107 4.70 -8.67 6.92
C ASN A 107 3.92 -7.49 6.29
N LEU A 108 3.89 -7.43 4.95
CA LEU A 108 3.12 -6.45 4.19
C LEU A 108 1.62 -6.54 4.46
N SER A 109 1.09 -7.77 4.64
CA SER A 109 -0.31 -7.98 5.01
C SER A 109 -0.64 -7.39 6.39
N VAL A 110 0.30 -7.48 7.34
CA VAL A 110 0.16 -6.89 8.68
C VAL A 110 0.27 -5.36 8.65
N HIS A 111 1.04 -4.78 7.72
CA HIS A 111 1.05 -3.33 7.50
C HIS A 111 -0.32 -2.80 7.09
N LEU A 112 -1.02 -3.53 6.23
CA LEU A 112 -2.37 -3.16 5.77
C LEU A 112 -3.48 -3.57 6.74
N ALA A 113 -3.16 -4.31 7.81
CA ALA A 113 -4.11 -4.72 8.83
C ALA A 113 -4.62 -3.52 9.63
N HIS A 114 -5.95 -3.39 9.78
CA HIS A 114 -6.53 -2.39 10.68
C HIS A 114 -5.96 -2.61 12.10
N PRO A 115 -5.71 -1.55 12.90
CA PRO A 115 -5.14 -1.69 14.25
C PRO A 115 -5.89 -2.67 15.16
N THR A 116 -7.21 -2.78 15.01
CA THR A 116 -8.08 -3.70 15.78
C THR A 116 -8.15 -5.12 15.21
N HIS A 117 -7.40 -5.42 14.16
CA HIS A 117 -7.45 -6.74 13.53
C HIS A 117 -6.89 -7.81 14.49
N HIS A 118 -7.57 -8.96 14.60
CA HIS A 118 -7.20 -10.04 15.53
C HIS A 118 -5.75 -10.50 15.41
N VAL A 119 -5.15 -10.47 14.21
CA VAL A 119 -3.74 -10.82 14.02
C VAL A 119 -2.80 -9.83 14.72
N ARG A 120 -3.09 -8.52 14.65
CA ARG A 120 -2.31 -7.49 15.36
C ARG A 120 -2.52 -7.60 16.86
N GLU A 121 -3.76 -7.81 17.29
CA GLU A 121 -4.06 -8.04 18.71
C GLU A 121 -3.36 -9.29 19.24
N TRP A 122 -3.36 -10.38 18.49
CA TRP A 122 -2.68 -11.62 18.84
C TRP A 122 -1.16 -11.43 18.93
N LEU A 123 -0.56 -10.73 17.96
CA LEU A 123 0.87 -10.37 18.00
C LEU A 123 1.22 -9.51 19.22
N ALA A 124 0.29 -8.68 19.71
CA ALA A 124 0.48 -7.80 20.85
C ALA A 124 0.17 -8.45 22.22
N ARG A 125 -0.70 -9.47 22.28
CA ARG A 125 -1.20 -10.06 23.54
C ARG A 125 -0.40 -11.26 24.07
N GLY A 126 0.49 -11.87 23.28
CA GLY A 126 1.17 -13.10 23.68
C GLY A 126 2.39 -12.90 24.59
N ASP A 127 2.78 -13.95 25.32
CA ASP A 127 4.07 -14.06 26.06
C ASP A 127 5.31 -13.81 25.17
N TYR A 128 5.11 -13.82 23.85
CA TYR A 128 6.10 -13.52 22.82
C TYR A 128 6.21 -12.03 22.47
N HIS A 129 5.54 -11.12 23.18
CA HIS A 129 5.57 -9.68 22.90
C HIS A 129 7.00 -9.14 22.76
N GLN A 130 7.96 -9.65 23.54
CA GLN A 130 9.37 -9.26 23.43
C GLN A 130 9.97 -9.56 22.05
N TYR A 131 9.51 -10.61 21.38
CA TYR A 131 9.95 -11.07 20.05
C TYR A 131 9.04 -10.64 18.90
N THR A 132 7.84 -10.10 19.16
CA THR A 132 6.91 -9.66 18.11
C THR A 132 6.75 -8.14 18.05
N SER A 133 7.31 -7.41 19.02
CA SER A 133 7.23 -5.93 19.08
C SER A 133 7.81 -5.21 17.86
N PHE A 134 8.73 -5.83 17.13
CA PHE A 134 9.28 -5.28 15.90
C PHE A 134 8.42 -5.56 14.66
N LEU A 135 7.31 -6.28 14.80
CA LEU A 135 6.37 -6.54 13.72
C LEU A 135 5.23 -5.51 13.72
N PRO A 136 4.87 -4.94 12.57
CA PRO A 136 5.49 -5.19 11.25
C PRO A 136 6.85 -4.47 11.10
N LEU A 137 7.77 -5.09 10.35
CA LEU A 137 9.11 -4.54 10.08
C LEU A 137 9.01 -3.26 9.24
N PRO A 138 9.90 -2.29 9.42
CA PRO A 138 9.90 -1.08 8.60
C PRO A 138 10.18 -1.40 7.13
N PHE A 139 9.57 -0.63 6.21
CA PHE A 139 9.70 -0.86 4.76
C PHE A 139 11.15 -0.89 4.28
N SER A 140 12.05 -0.09 4.87
CA SER A 140 13.48 -0.11 4.55
C SER A 140 14.14 -1.47 4.78
N VAL A 141 13.77 -2.15 5.88
CA VAL A 141 14.24 -3.51 6.18
C VAL A 141 13.64 -4.50 5.20
N LEU A 142 12.34 -4.39 4.88
CA LEU A 142 11.70 -5.26 3.90
C LEU A 142 12.32 -5.13 2.50
N PHE A 143 12.65 -3.91 2.07
CA PHE A 143 13.40 -3.67 0.84
C PHE A 143 14.78 -4.35 0.88
N ALA A 144 15.54 -4.15 1.95
CA ALA A 144 16.86 -4.76 2.12
C ALA A 144 16.78 -6.30 2.08
N LEU A 145 15.76 -6.90 2.70
CA LEU A 145 15.52 -8.34 2.69
C LEU A 145 15.06 -8.87 1.32
N SER A 146 14.40 -8.05 0.51
CA SER A 146 13.94 -8.44 -0.83
C SER A 146 15.03 -8.39 -1.91
N ALA A 147 16.14 -7.67 -1.68
CA ALA A 147 17.19 -7.44 -2.67
C ALA A 147 18.11 -8.64 -2.99
N PRO A 148 18.47 -9.54 -2.05
CA PRO A 148 19.42 -10.62 -2.32
C PRO A 148 19.01 -11.58 -3.43
N ALA A 149 17.74 -11.96 -3.50
CA ALA A 149 17.25 -12.91 -4.51
C ALA A 149 17.39 -12.39 -5.96
N PRO A 150 16.90 -11.18 -6.32
CA PRO A 150 17.09 -10.63 -7.67
C PRO A 150 18.56 -10.34 -7.98
N LEU A 151 19.37 -9.90 -7.01
CA LEU A 151 20.81 -9.71 -7.21
C LEU A 151 21.53 -11.02 -7.52
N MET A 152 21.25 -12.08 -6.76
CA MET A 152 21.78 -13.42 -7.02
C MET A 152 21.33 -13.93 -8.38
N SER A 153 20.06 -13.73 -8.75
CA SER A 153 19.55 -14.09 -10.06
C SER A 153 20.26 -13.35 -11.20
N PHE A 154 20.60 -12.07 -10.98
CA PHE A 154 21.32 -11.26 -11.96
C PHE A 154 22.76 -11.74 -12.11
N ILE A 155 23.47 -12.02 -11.01
CA ILE A 155 24.86 -12.50 -11.01
C ILE A 155 24.97 -13.88 -11.69
N VAL A 156 24.05 -14.80 -11.38
CA VAL A 156 24.06 -16.16 -11.94
C VAL A 156 23.65 -16.18 -13.43
N SER A 157 23.12 -15.08 -13.97
CA SER A 157 22.78 -14.92 -15.39
C SER A 157 21.78 -15.97 -15.93
N ASN A 158 20.87 -16.46 -15.08
CA ASN A 158 19.88 -17.47 -15.46
C ASN A 158 18.81 -16.98 -16.48
N GLY A 159 18.77 -15.66 -16.72
CA GLY A 159 17.86 -15.00 -17.64
C GLY A 159 17.14 -13.84 -16.96
N TRP A 160 16.69 -12.87 -17.76
CA TRP A 160 16.01 -11.68 -17.22
C TRP A 160 14.67 -12.03 -16.56
N HIS A 161 14.00 -13.11 -16.96
CA HIS A 161 12.76 -13.58 -16.35
C HIS A 161 12.93 -13.96 -14.88
N ASP A 162 14.07 -14.57 -14.52
CA ASP A 162 14.35 -14.91 -13.13
C ASP A 162 14.61 -13.64 -12.31
N VAL A 163 15.31 -12.66 -12.88
CA VAL A 163 15.53 -11.37 -12.21
C VAL A 163 14.19 -10.68 -11.94
N VAL A 164 13.26 -10.68 -12.90
CA VAL A 164 11.93 -10.13 -12.71
C VAL A 164 11.12 -10.93 -11.69
N TRP A 165 11.15 -12.26 -11.76
CA TRP A 165 10.47 -13.13 -10.80
C TRP A 165 10.95 -12.90 -9.36
N TRP A 166 12.26 -12.83 -9.15
CA TRP A 166 12.82 -12.57 -7.83
C TRP A 166 12.71 -11.10 -7.40
N GLY A 167 12.59 -10.18 -8.37
CA GLY A 167 12.35 -8.75 -8.12
C GLY A 167 10.90 -8.40 -7.80
N GLU A 168 9.97 -9.33 -8.03
CA GLU A 168 8.54 -9.16 -7.76
C GLU A 168 8.26 -8.72 -6.32
N THR A 169 8.93 -9.33 -5.34
CA THR A 169 8.69 -9.02 -3.93
C THR A 169 9.18 -7.61 -3.58
N ALA A 170 10.28 -7.14 -4.17
CA ALA A 170 10.74 -5.76 -4.01
C ALA A 170 9.73 -4.77 -4.62
N ALA A 171 9.16 -5.10 -5.78
CA ALA A 171 8.10 -4.32 -6.40
C ALA A 171 6.84 -4.28 -5.52
N MET A 172 6.49 -5.39 -4.86
CA MET A 172 5.37 -5.45 -3.92
C MET A 172 5.60 -4.57 -2.68
N VAL A 173 6.81 -4.61 -2.10
CA VAL A 173 7.19 -3.72 -0.98
C VAL A 173 7.06 -2.26 -1.40
N TRP A 174 7.56 -1.89 -2.58
CA TRP A 174 7.41 -0.55 -3.13
C TRP A 174 5.95 -0.15 -3.32
N PHE A 175 5.15 -1.02 -3.92
CA PHE A 175 3.72 -0.77 -4.16
C PHE A 175 2.96 -0.51 -2.85
N VAL A 176 3.13 -1.38 -1.85
CA VAL A 176 2.47 -1.23 -0.55
C VAL A 176 2.96 0.02 0.19
N SER A 177 4.27 0.31 0.15
CA SER A 177 4.82 1.52 0.78
C SER A 177 4.28 2.80 0.15
N SER A 178 4.11 2.80 -1.18
CA SER A 178 3.55 3.93 -1.93
C SER A 178 2.07 4.13 -1.59
N ALA A 179 1.30 3.05 -1.53
CA ALA A 179 -0.09 3.08 -1.13
C ALA A 179 -0.25 3.60 0.32
N HIS A 180 0.59 3.14 1.24
CA HIS A 180 0.57 3.62 2.63
C HIS A 180 0.89 5.13 2.71
N ARG A 181 1.84 5.61 1.90
CA ARG A 181 2.15 7.05 1.84
C ARG A 181 0.96 7.84 1.30
N TRP A 182 0.33 7.37 0.22
CA TRP A 182 -0.80 8.04 -0.39
C TRP A 182 -2.01 8.12 0.57
N MET A 183 -2.36 7.02 1.23
CA MET A 183 -3.43 7.00 2.25
C MET A 183 -3.11 7.95 3.42
N GLY A 184 -1.84 8.04 3.83
CA GLY A 184 -1.39 8.95 4.89
C GLY A 184 -1.46 10.43 4.48
N GLU A 185 -1.08 10.75 3.24
CA GLU A 185 -1.16 12.11 2.67
C GLU A 185 -2.62 12.60 2.64
N GLU A 186 -3.58 11.72 2.35
CA GLU A 186 -5.01 12.05 2.38
C GLU A 186 -5.47 12.44 3.79
N THR A 187 -5.13 11.63 4.81
CA THR A 187 -5.45 11.92 6.21
C THR A 187 -4.80 13.22 6.70
N GLU A 188 -3.55 13.46 6.30
CA GLU A 188 -2.84 14.70 6.64
C GLU A 188 -3.49 15.92 5.97
N SER A 189 -3.95 15.79 4.72
CA SER A 189 -4.67 16.86 4.02
C SER A 189 -5.96 17.23 4.75
N LEU A 190 -6.73 16.25 5.23
CA LEU A 190 -7.94 16.46 6.02
C LEU A 190 -7.64 17.12 7.37
N ARG A 191 -6.57 16.71 8.03
CA ARG A 191 -6.11 17.35 9.27
C ARG A 191 -5.67 18.79 9.04
N ASN A 192 -5.07 19.09 7.89
CA ASN A 192 -4.72 20.46 7.53
C ASN A 192 -5.96 21.29 7.20
N LEU A 193 -6.98 20.72 6.54
CA LEU A 193 -8.28 21.38 6.37
C LEU A 193 -8.94 21.71 7.71
N GLU A 194 -8.85 20.80 8.69
CA GLU A 194 -9.34 21.04 10.05
C GLU A 194 -8.63 22.22 10.73
N ARG A 195 -7.32 22.39 10.49
CA ARG A 195 -6.54 23.52 11.01
C ARG A 195 -6.88 24.85 10.33
N LEU A 196 -7.38 24.82 9.09
CA LEU A 196 -7.77 26.00 8.32
C LEU A 196 -9.22 26.44 8.59
N ARG A 197 -9.94 25.74 9.49
CA ARG A 197 -11.26 26.16 9.97
C ARG A 197 -11.19 27.61 10.48
N TYR A 198 -12.02 28.48 9.91
CA TYR A 198 -12.13 29.86 10.36
C TYR A 198 -13.15 29.93 11.52
N ASP A 199 -12.75 30.54 12.65
CA ASP A 199 -13.66 30.92 13.73
C ASP A 199 -14.25 32.31 13.37
N ALA A 200 -15.46 32.32 12.81
CA ALA A 200 -16.11 33.55 12.41
C ALA A 200 -16.79 34.18 13.63
N ARG A 201 -15.99 34.61 14.62
CA ARG A 201 -16.50 35.39 15.75
C ARG A 201 -17.09 36.69 15.19
N GLY A 202 -18.42 36.78 15.27
CA GLY A 202 -19.24 37.72 14.53
C GLY A 202 -18.74 39.17 14.51
N ALA A 203 -18.90 39.78 13.33
CA ALA A 203 -19.03 41.22 13.17
C ALA A 203 -20.49 41.65 13.39
#